data_AF-A0A6C0BUN7-F1
#
_entry.id   AF-A0A6C0BUN7-F1
#
_cell.length_a   1.000
_cell.length_b   1.000
_cell.length_c   1.000
_cell.angle_alpha   90.00
_cell.angle_beta   90.00
_cell.angle_gamma   90.00
#
_symmetry.space_group_name_H-M   'P 1'
#
loop_
_entity.id
_entity.type
_entity.pdbx_description
1 polymer ?
#
loop_
_entity_poly.entity_id
_entity_poly.type
_entity_poly.pdbx_seq_one_letter_code
_entity_poly.pdbx_strand_id
1 'polypeptide(L)'
;MLNIQPSIIKNIAISASPFLISLPFTVLDVNKFEKDNDKALWQPPGYVFGIVWPLLYISLFYMNYSILTNPKISEGLKKIIARDTLIESGLQGLWLYIFRFNEQVKGRTNNQYFFGMITLLSLLCFGVYRISILIKSEVRQYLYNYLPYFIWINFASILGYQLFMGITKKV
;
A
#
# COMPACT_ATOMS: atom_id res chain seq x y z
N MET A 1 -5.72 35.77 4.87
CA MET A 1 -6.32 34.42 4.94
C MET A 1 -6.09 33.74 3.60
N LEU A 2 -5.35 32.61 3.58
CA LEU A 2 -5.15 31.83 2.36
C LEU A 2 -6.49 31.19 1.98
N ASN A 3 -7.09 31.64 0.88
CA ASN A 3 -8.34 31.11 0.37
C ASN A 3 -8.04 29.80 -0.39
N ILE A 4 -7.88 28.69 0.36
CA ILE A 4 -7.56 27.39 -0.22
C ILE A 4 -8.80 26.88 -0.97
N GLN A 5 -8.68 26.70 -2.29
CA GLN A 5 -9.77 26.15 -3.09
C GLN A 5 -10.13 24.73 -2.62
N PRO A 6 -11.43 24.37 -2.49
CA PRO A 6 -11.86 23.04 -2.08
C PRO A 6 -11.29 21.88 -2.92
N SER A 7 -10.98 22.14 -4.20
CA SER A 7 -10.32 21.19 -5.11
C SER A 7 -8.92 20.78 -4.67
N ILE A 8 -8.16 21.70 -4.06
CA ILE A 8 -6.79 21.45 -3.58
C ILE A 8 -6.82 20.51 -2.38
N ILE A 9 -7.69 20.77 -1.41
CA ILE A 9 -7.84 19.93 -0.20
C ILE A 9 -8.24 18.51 -0.60
N LYS A 10 -9.20 18.38 -1.53
CA LYS A 10 -9.60 17.09 -2.08
C LYS A 10 -8.42 16.33 -2.70
N ASN A 11 -7.61 16.99 -3.52
CA ASN A 11 -6.46 16.36 -4.18
C ASN A 11 -5.39 15.94 -3.17
N ILE A 12 -5.15 16.74 -2.12
CA ILE A 12 -4.25 16.37 -1.02
C ILE A 12 -4.78 15.13 -0.30
N ALA A 13 -6.06 15.13 0.08
CA ALA A 13 -6.67 14.02 0.82
C ALA A 13 -6.62 12.70 0.02
N ILE A 14 -6.93 12.74 -1.27
CA ILE A 14 -6.84 11.58 -2.16
C ILE A 14 -5.38 11.11 -2.27
N SER A 15 -4.43 12.02 -2.50
CA SER A 15 -3.02 11.67 -2.65
C SER A 15 -2.41 11.11 -1.38
N ALA A 16 -2.87 11.58 -0.21
CA ALA A 16 -2.44 11.12 1.10
C ALA A 16 -3.19 9.88 1.60
N SER A 17 -4.23 9.42 0.90
CA SER A 17 -5.07 8.30 1.36
C SER A 17 -4.30 7.00 1.68
N PRO A 18 -3.22 6.60 0.96
CA PRO A 18 -2.44 5.42 1.35
C PRO A 18 -1.77 5.58 2.72
N PHE A 19 -1.32 6.78 3.07
CA PHE A 19 -0.74 7.07 4.38
C PHE A 19 -1.83 7.14 5.45
N LEU A 20 -2.91 7.89 5.17
CA LEU A 20 -3.99 8.12 6.13
C LEU A 20 -4.65 6.81 6.56
N ILE A 21 -4.86 5.86 5.64
CA ILE A 21 -5.46 4.57 5.97
C ILE A 21 -4.54 3.68 6.81
N SER A 22 -3.23 3.88 6.71
CA SER A 22 -2.21 3.11 7.44
C SER A 22 -1.87 3.70 8.80
N LEU A 23 -2.24 4.95 9.06
CA LEU A 23 -1.92 5.66 10.30
C LEU A 23 -2.43 4.93 11.57
N PRO A 24 -3.70 4.47 11.66
CA PRO A 24 -4.19 3.82 12.88
C PRO A 24 -3.41 2.54 13.20
N PHE A 25 -3.08 1.78 12.15
CA PHE A 25 -2.35 0.53 12.27
C PHE A 25 -0.89 0.73 12.71
N THR A 26 -0.27 1.81 12.23
CA THR A 26 1.12 2.17 12.54
C THR A 26 1.22 2.72 13.96
N VAL A 27 0.33 3.64 14.35
CA VAL A 27 0.35 4.27 15.68
C VAL A 27 0.07 3.26 16.79
N LEU A 28 -0.84 2.30 16.54
CA LEU A 28 -1.18 1.25 17.49
C LEU A 28 -0.25 0.03 17.41
N ASP A 29 0.69 0.01 16.46
CA ASP A 29 1.66 -1.07 16.23
C ASP A 29 1.03 -2.48 16.12
N VAL A 30 -0.20 -2.55 15.58
CA VAL A 30 -0.99 -3.79 15.55
C VAL A 30 -0.52 -4.79 14.50
N ASN A 31 0.41 -4.41 13.62
CA ASN A 31 0.94 -5.30 12.60
C ASN A 31 2.35 -5.82 12.92
N LYS A 32 2.87 -5.59 14.13
CA LYS A 32 4.16 -6.15 14.54
C LYS A 32 4.17 -7.68 14.57
N PHE A 33 5.35 -8.25 14.46
CA PHE A 33 5.60 -9.67 14.76
C PHE A 33 6.28 -9.73 16.12
N GLU A 34 5.72 -10.53 17.03
CA GLU A 34 6.38 -10.79 18.31
C GLU A 34 7.64 -11.65 18.12
N LYS A 35 8.45 -11.77 19.17
CA LYS A 35 9.74 -12.47 19.10
C LYS A 35 9.57 -13.95 18.79
N ASP A 36 8.53 -14.56 19.34
CA ASP A 36 8.16 -15.97 19.22
C ASP A 36 7.28 -16.27 18.00
N ASN A 37 6.88 -15.26 17.23
CA ASN A 37 6.12 -15.47 16.00
C ASN A 37 7.05 -15.92 14.87
N ASP A 38 6.64 -16.98 14.18
CA ASP A 38 7.24 -17.40 12.93
C ASP A 38 7.20 -16.26 11.90
N LYS A 39 8.31 -16.08 11.19
CA LYS A 39 8.46 -15.05 10.15
C LYS A 39 8.73 -15.71 8.82
N ALA A 40 8.34 -15.06 7.73
CA ALA A 40 8.68 -15.56 6.40
C ALA A 40 10.20 -15.69 6.26
N LEU A 41 10.68 -16.68 5.49
CA LEU A 41 12.11 -16.98 5.36
C LEU A 41 12.94 -15.74 5.01
N TRP A 42 12.43 -14.92 4.08
CA TRP A 42 13.09 -13.69 3.62
C TRP A 42 12.52 -12.42 4.24
N GLN A 43 11.77 -12.53 5.34
CA GLN A 43 11.25 -11.37 6.04
C GLN A 43 12.42 -10.53 6.56
N PRO A 44 12.51 -9.24 6.19
CA PRO A 44 13.51 -8.35 6.74
C PRO A 44 13.18 -8.02 8.20
N PRO A 45 14.13 -7.43 8.94
CA PRO A 45 13.85 -6.89 10.27
C PRO A 45 12.68 -5.90 10.27
N GLY A 46 11.93 -5.86 11.38
CA GLY A 46 10.72 -5.02 11.51
C GLY A 46 10.96 -3.54 11.20
N TYR A 47 12.11 -2.98 11.57
CA TYR A 47 12.45 -1.58 11.30
C TYR A 47 12.51 -1.25 9.80
N VAL A 48 12.80 -2.23 8.93
CA VAL A 48 12.84 -2.02 7.48
C VAL A 48 11.45 -1.66 6.96
N PHE A 49 10.39 -2.29 7.49
CA PHE A 49 9.01 -1.93 7.14
C PHE A 49 8.69 -0.49 7.55
N GLY A 50 9.14 -0.06 8.73
CA GLY A 50 8.97 1.31 9.23
C GLY A 50 9.68 2.38 8.41
N ILE A 51 10.74 2.02 7.66
CA ILE A 51 11.46 2.93 6.77
C ILE A 51 10.85 2.93 5.37
N VAL A 52 10.56 1.75 4.82
CA VAL A 52 10.12 1.61 3.42
C VAL A 52 8.74 2.22 3.22
N TRP A 53 7.77 1.95 4.10
CA TRP A 53 6.40 2.44 3.93
C TRP A 53 6.29 3.97 3.83
N PRO A 54 6.90 4.77 4.73
CA PRO A 54 6.92 6.22 4.58
C PRO A 54 7.50 6.71 3.25
N LEU A 55 8.59 6.11 2.78
CA LEU A 55 9.19 6.48 1.49
C LEU A 55 8.24 6.19 0.31
N LEU A 56 7.56 5.04 0.34
CA LEU A 56 6.55 4.70 -0.65
C LEU A 56 5.38 5.68 -0.61
N TYR A 57 4.89 6.04 0.57
CA TYR A 57 3.80 7.01 0.72
C TYR A 57 4.17 8.40 0.20
N ILE A 58 5.40 8.87 0.44
CA ILE A 58 5.88 10.14 -0.12
C ILE A 58 5.91 10.07 -1.64
N SER A 59 6.43 8.97 -2.22
CA SER A 59 6.50 8.80 -3.68
C SER A 59 5.10 8.76 -4.32
N LEU A 60 4.18 7.99 -3.74
CA LEU A 60 2.79 7.92 -4.19
C LEU A 60 2.06 9.26 -4.03
N PHE A 61 2.28 9.96 -2.93
CA PHE A 61 1.72 11.30 -2.71
C PHE A 61 2.19 12.25 -3.80
N TYR A 62 3.50 12.31 -4.04
CA TYR A 62 4.08 13.17 -5.06
C TYR A 62 3.51 12.88 -6.45
N MET A 63 3.45 11.60 -6.84
CA MET A 63 2.85 11.20 -8.11
C MET A 63 1.40 11.66 -8.22
N ASN A 64 0.55 11.24 -7.27
CA ASN A 64 -0.88 11.47 -7.35
C ASN A 64 -1.19 12.96 -7.29
N TYR A 65 -0.54 13.70 -6.40
CA TYR A 65 -0.76 15.13 -6.25
C TYR A 65 -0.33 15.89 -7.51
N SER A 66 0.83 15.55 -8.08
CA SER A 66 1.32 16.17 -9.31
C SER A 66 0.39 15.90 -10.49
N ILE A 67 -0.16 14.69 -10.62
CA ILE A 67 -1.13 14.38 -11.67
C ILE A 67 -2.46 15.12 -11.46
N LEU A 68 -3.01 15.09 -10.25
CA LEU A 68 -4.33 15.65 -9.95
C LEU A 68 -4.37 17.18 -10.00
N THR A 69 -3.25 17.85 -9.76
CA THR A 69 -3.14 19.32 -9.80
C THR A 69 -2.65 19.86 -11.15
N ASN A 70 -2.15 19.01 -12.05
CA ASN A 70 -1.62 19.48 -13.32
C ASN A 70 -2.74 19.88 -14.29
N PRO A 71 -2.81 21.16 -14.72
CA PRO A 71 -3.87 21.64 -15.62
C PRO A 71 -3.77 21.07 -17.04
N LYS A 72 -2.60 20.55 -17.44
CA LYS A 72 -2.40 19.96 -18.77
C LYS A 72 -2.97 18.53 -18.89
N ILE A 73 -3.27 17.90 -17.75
CA ILE A 73 -3.78 16.53 -17.73
C ILE A 73 -5.30 16.52 -17.85
N SER A 74 -5.82 15.64 -18.69
CA SER A 74 -7.27 15.50 -18.90
C SER A 74 -8.03 15.17 -17.61
N GLU A 75 -9.20 15.78 -17.42
CA GLU A 75 -10.06 15.53 -16.25
C GLU A 75 -10.54 14.08 -16.17
N GLY A 76 -10.71 13.41 -17.30
CA GLY A 76 -11.04 11.98 -17.35
C GLY A 76 -9.95 11.12 -16.69
N LEU A 77 -8.68 11.37 -17.04
CA LEU A 77 -7.55 10.65 -16.46
C LEU A 77 -7.38 10.97 -14.97
N LYS A 78 -7.55 12.23 -14.55
CA LYS A 78 -7.51 12.60 -13.13
C LYS A 78 -8.57 11.85 -12.31
N LYS A 79 -9.79 11.71 -12.82
CA LYS A 79 -10.85 10.94 -12.16
C LYS A 79 -10.47 9.46 -12.02
N ILE A 80 -9.88 8.86 -13.05
CA ILE A 80 -9.38 7.48 -13.01
C ILE A 80 -8.30 7.34 -11.93
N ILE A 81 -7.27 8.20 -11.95
CA ILE A 81 -6.16 8.18 -10.99
C ILE A 81 -6.66 8.42 -9.56
N ALA A 82 -7.60 9.32 -9.36
CA ALA A 82 -8.22 9.57 -8.06
C ALA A 82 -8.96 8.34 -7.53
N ARG A 83 -9.82 7.73 -8.36
CA ARG A 83 -10.56 6.51 -8.03
C ARG A 83 -9.58 5.38 -7.69
N ASP A 84 -8.59 5.15 -8.55
CA ASP A 84 -7.67 4.03 -8.41
C ASP A 84 -6.78 4.17 -7.17
N THR A 85 -6.41 5.41 -6.81
CA THR A 85 -5.69 5.69 -5.56
C THR A 85 -6.53 5.33 -4.34
N LEU A 86 -7.83 5.63 -4.35
CA LEU A 86 -8.74 5.29 -3.25
C LEU A 86 -8.98 3.78 -3.16
N ILE A 87 -9.16 3.10 -4.30
CA ILE A 87 -9.31 1.63 -4.34
C ILE A 87 -8.05 0.95 -3.79
N GLU A 88 -6.87 1.35 -4.26
CA GLU A 88 -5.60 0.78 -3.81
C GLU A 88 -5.35 1.05 -2.33
N SER A 89 -5.67 2.26 -1.85
CA SER A 89 -5.62 2.58 -0.41
C SER A 89 -6.55 1.68 0.38
N GLY A 90 -7.80 1.49 -0.08
CA GLY A 90 -8.77 0.59 0.55
C GLY A 90 -8.28 -0.86 0.63
N LEU A 91 -7.69 -1.38 -0.45
CA LEU A 91 -7.09 -2.73 -0.48
C LEU A 91 -5.90 -2.85 0.48
N GLN A 92 -5.04 -1.82 0.56
CA GLN A 92 -3.95 -1.77 1.54
C GLN A 92 -4.48 -1.75 2.98
N GLY A 93 -5.50 -0.94 3.26
CA GLY A 93 -6.17 -0.90 4.56
C GLY A 93 -6.81 -2.24 4.92
N LEU A 94 -7.45 -2.91 3.96
CA LEU A 94 -8.02 -4.25 4.15
C LEU A 94 -6.92 -5.27 4.49
N TRP A 95 -5.78 -5.23 3.81
CA TRP A 95 -4.65 -6.08 4.14
C TRP A 95 -4.15 -5.84 5.57
N LEU A 96 -3.93 -4.58 5.97
CA LEU A 96 -3.51 -4.21 7.33
C LEU A 96 -4.51 -4.70 8.39
N TYR A 97 -5.81 -4.56 8.10
CA TYR A 97 -6.88 -5.02 8.98
C TYR A 97 -6.89 -6.53 9.16
N ILE A 98 -6.81 -7.30 8.07
CA ILE A 98 -6.78 -8.77 8.12
C ILE A 98 -5.51 -9.25 8.84
N PHE A 99 -4.38 -8.61 8.55
CA PHE A 99 -3.05 -9.00 9.01
C PHE A 99 -2.67 -8.43 10.38
N ARG A 100 -3.63 -7.87 11.12
CA ARG A 100 -3.44 -7.42 12.50
C ARG A 100 -3.10 -8.57 13.42
N PHE A 101 -2.38 -8.27 14.49
CA PHE A 101 -2.10 -9.18 15.57
C PHE A 101 -3.40 -9.60 16.25
N ASN A 102 -3.50 -10.90 16.56
CA ASN A 102 -4.61 -11.49 17.26
C ASN A 102 -4.14 -11.96 18.64
N GLU A 103 -4.57 -11.23 19.67
CA GLU A 103 -4.25 -11.48 21.08
C GLU A 103 -4.65 -12.88 21.55
N GLN A 104 -5.73 -13.46 21.00
CA GLN A 104 -6.23 -14.77 21.44
C GLN A 104 -5.27 -15.92 21.09
N VAL A 105 -4.54 -15.77 19.98
CA VAL A 105 -3.58 -16.77 19.48
C VAL A 105 -2.14 -16.26 19.55
N LYS A 106 -1.91 -15.10 20.19
CA LYS A 106 -0.62 -14.40 20.29
C LYS A 106 0.13 -14.31 18.96
N GLY A 107 -0.60 -14.00 17.88
CA GLY A 107 -0.04 -14.04 16.54
C GLY A 107 -1.09 -13.86 15.46
N ARG A 108 -0.99 -14.65 14.39
CA ARG A 108 -1.94 -14.63 13.26
C ARG A 108 -2.37 -16.05 12.95
N THR A 109 -3.67 -16.20 12.70
CA THR A 109 -4.25 -17.50 12.31
C THR A 109 -3.96 -17.83 10.84
N ASN A 110 -4.07 -19.11 10.46
CA ASN A 110 -3.95 -19.52 9.06
C ASN A 110 -4.97 -18.82 8.15
N ASN A 111 -6.18 -18.53 8.64
CA ASN A 111 -7.19 -17.77 7.89
C ASN A 111 -6.72 -16.33 7.63
N GLN A 112 -6.08 -15.67 8.60
CA GLN A 112 -5.52 -14.34 8.40
C GLN A 112 -4.38 -14.36 7.37
N TYR A 113 -3.52 -15.38 7.39
CA TYR A 113 -2.49 -15.55 6.36
C TYR A 113 -3.09 -15.77 4.98
N PHE A 114 -4.08 -16.66 4.86
CA PHE A 114 -4.77 -16.94 3.61
C PHE A 114 -5.43 -15.68 3.02
N PHE A 115 -6.30 -15.01 3.78
CA PHE A 115 -7.00 -13.82 3.29
C PHE A 115 -6.05 -12.62 3.10
N GLY A 116 -4.98 -12.53 3.91
CA GLY A 116 -3.93 -11.54 3.73
C GLY A 116 -3.18 -11.74 2.41
N MET A 117 -2.83 -12.98 2.08
CA MET A 117 -2.21 -13.35 0.80
C MET A 117 -3.14 -13.03 -0.39
N ILE A 118 -4.43 -13.38 -0.31
CA ILE A 118 -5.40 -13.05 -1.37
C ILE A 118 -5.53 -11.54 -1.58
N THR A 119 -5.51 -10.76 -0.50
CA THR A 119 -5.57 -9.29 -0.59
C THR A 119 -4.31 -8.71 -1.23
N LEU A 120 -3.12 -9.24 -0.90
CA LEU A 120 -1.86 -8.85 -1.55
C LEU A 120 -1.83 -9.23 -3.03
N LEU A 121 -2.37 -10.38 -3.42
CA LEU A 121 -2.49 -10.77 -4.83
C LEU A 121 -3.46 -9.84 -5.57
N SER A 122 -4.54 -9.42 -4.92
CA SER A 122 -5.48 -8.44 -5.48
C SER A 122 -4.81 -7.07 -5.67
N LEU A 123 -4.01 -6.60 -4.71
CA LEU A 123 -3.17 -5.41 -4.86
C LEU A 123 -2.17 -5.56 -6.01
N LEU A 124 -1.52 -6.71 -6.16
CA LEU A 124 -0.58 -6.96 -7.23
C LEU A 124 -1.26 -6.91 -8.61
N CYS A 125 -2.39 -7.59 -8.78
CA CYS A 125 -3.19 -7.55 -10.01
C CYS A 125 -3.68 -6.12 -10.32
N PHE A 126 -4.14 -5.39 -9.30
CA PHE A 126 -4.54 -4.00 -9.44
C PHE A 126 -3.36 -3.11 -9.84
N GLY A 127 -2.16 -3.38 -9.31
CA GLY A 127 -0.95 -2.66 -9.67
C GLY A 127 -0.52 -2.91 -11.12
N VAL A 128 -0.67 -4.12 -11.64
CA VAL A 128 -0.46 -4.41 -13.07
C VAL A 128 -1.44 -3.62 -13.92
N TYR A 129 -2.72 -3.61 -13.55
CA TYR A 129 -3.73 -2.77 -14.20
C TYR A 129 -3.33 -1.29 -14.17
N ARG A 130 -2.93 -0.75 -13.01
CA ARG A 130 -2.54 0.65 -12.84
C ARG A 130 -1.31 1.02 -13.68
N ILE A 131 -0.30 0.15 -13.72
CA ILE A 131 0.86 0.30 -14.61
C ILE A 131 0.43 0.39 -16.07
N SER A 132 -0.52 -0.45 -16.51
CA SER A 132 -1.00 -0.44 -17.89
C SER A 132 -1.68 0.89 -18.27
N ILE A 133 -2.38 1.53 -17.32
CA ILE A 133 -2.97 2.87 -17.49
C ILE A 133 -1.87 3.94 -17.56
N LEU A 134 -0.88 3.90 -16.65
CA LEU A 134 0.21 4.88 -16.61
C LEU A 134 1.09 4.82 -17.86
N ILE A 135 1.42 3.63 -18.37
CA ILE A 135 2.25 3.45 -19.58
C ILE A 135 1.57 4.05 -20.81
N LYS A 136 0.25 3.88 -20.94
CA LYS A 136 -0.52 4.31 -22.13
C LYS A 136 -0.97 5.77 -22.08
N SER A 137 -0.64 6.51 -21.02
CA SER A 137 -1.14 7.87 -20.80
C SER A 137 -0.04 8.93 -20.85
N GLU A 138 -0.47 10.19 -20.91
CA GLU A 138 0.37 11.40 -20.87
C GLU A 138 1.13 11.60 -19.54
N VAL A 139 0.90 10.75 -18.54
CA VAL A 139 1.54 10.79 -17.21
C VAL A 139 2.59 9.69 -17.01
N ARG A 140 3.04 9.02 -18.08
CA ARG A 140 4.00 7.91 -18.04
C ARG A 140 5.28 8.21 -17.24
N GLN A 141 5.72 9.47 -17.20
CA GLN A 141 6.89 9.91 -16.44
C GLN A 141 6.75 9.66 -14.94
N TYR A 142 5.53 9.57 -14.41
CA TYR A 142 5.32 9.28 -12.99
C TYR A 142 5.33 7.77 -12.68
N LEU A 143 5.49 6.91 -13.69
CA LEU A 143 5.61 5.47 -13.48
C LEU A 143 6.78 5.13 -12.55
N TYR A 144 7.89 5.89 -12.63
CA TYR A 144 9.06 5.70 -11.75
C TYR A 144 8.74 5.94 -10.27
N ASN A 145 7.76 6.78 -9.96
CA ASN A 145 7.29 6.99 -8.58
C ASN A 145 6.41 5.83 -8.08
N TYR A 146 5.72 5.14 -9.00
CA TYR A 146 4.84 4.02 -8.67
C TYR A 146 5.58 2.67 -8.59
N LEU A 147 6.60 2.45 -9.42
CA LEU A 147 7.33 1.19 -9.49
C LEU A 147 7.90 0.70 -8.15
N PRO A 148 8.50 1.54 -7.29
CA PRO A 148 8.96 1.10 -5.97
C PRO A 148 7.84 0.50 -5.12
N TYR A 149 6.64 1.07 -5.16
CA TYR A 149 5.47 0.55 -4.45
C TYR A 149 5.05 -0.80 -5.03
N PHE A 150 4.93 -0.89 -6.36
CA PHE A 150 4.55 -2.15 -7.01
C PHE A 150 5.53 -3.29 -6.71
N ILE A 151 6.83 -3.02 -6.76
CA ILE A 151 7.89 -3.99 -6.42
C ILE A 151 7.77 -4.42 -4.96
N TRP A 152 7.50 -3.48 -4.06
CA TRP A 152 7.31 -3.79 -2.64
C TRP A 152 6.06 -4.65 -2.40
N ILE A 153 4.94 -4.37 -3.08
CA ILE A 153 3.74 -5.21 -3.03
C ILE A 153 4.03 -6.61 -3.55
N ASN A 154 4.77 -6.75 -4.66
CA ASN A 154 5.17 -8.07 -5.17
C ASN A 154 6.02 -8.84 -4.15
N PHE A 155 6.99 -8.17 -3.52
CA PHE A 155 7.78 -8.76 -2.45
C PHE A 155 6.90 -9.17 -1.25
N ALA A 156 5.99 -8.30 -0.81
CA ALA A 156 5.06 -8.61 0.26
C ALA A 156 4.15 -9.80 -0.08
N SER A 157 3.70 -9.95 -1.34
CA SER A 157 2.94 -11.12 -1.80
C SER A 157 3.74 -12.42 -1.64
N ILE A 158 5.04 -12.41 -1.94
CA ILE A 158 5.94 -13.56 -1.75
C ILE A 158 6.03 -13.91 -0.24
N LEU A 159 6.21 -12.91 0.63
CA LEU A 159 6.24 -13.15 2.07
C LEU A 159 4.90 -13.68 2.59
N GLY A 160 3.78 -13.15 2.10
CA GLY A 160 2.43 -13.61 2.45
C GLY A 160 2.19 -15.07 2.06
N TYR A 161 2.65 -15.46 0.87
CA TYR A 161 2.64 -16.86 0.43
C TYR A 161 3.49 -17.75 1.32
N GLN A 162 4.72 -17.33 1.65
CA GLN A 162 5.60 -18.09 2.55
C GLN A 162 4.96 -18.33 3.92
N LEU A 163 4.33 -17.31 4.52
CA LEU A 163 3.63 -17.43 5.80
C LEU A 163 2.44 -18.39 5.72
N PHE A 164 1.64 -18.30 4.65
CA PHE A 164 0.50 -19.20 4.47
C PHE A 164 0.91 -20.67 4.30
N MET A 165 2.00 -20.91 3.56
CA MET A 165 2.52 -22.26 3.30
C MET A 165 3.41 -22.82 4.43
N GLY A 166 3.67 -22.05 5.49
CA GLY A 166 4.57 -22.46 6.57
C GLY A 166 6.05 -22.49 6.18
N ILE A 167 6.46 -21.76 5.14
CA ILE A 167 7.86 -21.61 4.72
C ILE A 167 8.48 -20.49 5.56
N THR A 168 8.69 -20.79 6.85
CA THR A 168 9.05 -19.80 7.87
C THR A 168 10.42 -20.09 8.49
N LYS A 169 10.95 -19.08 9.18
CA LYS A 169 12.09 -19.20 10.09
C LYS A 169 11.67 -18.81 11.50
N LYS A 170 12.27 -19.48 12.48
CA LYS A 170 12.23 -19.05 13.88
C LYS A 170 13.25 -17.94 14.07
N VAL A 171 12.90 -16.92 14.86
CA VAL A 171 13.77 -15.80 15.23
C VAL A 171 14.09 -15.86 16.70
#